data_AF-A0A2K5UTQ4-F1
#
_entry.id   AF-A0A2K5UTQ4-F1
#
_cell.length_a   1.000
_cell.length_b   1.000
_cell.length_c   1.000
_cell.angle_alpha   90.00
_cell.angle_beta   90.00
_cell.angle_gamma   90.00
#
_symmetry.space_group_name_H-M   'P 1'
#
loop_
_entity.id
_entity.type
_entity.pdbx_description
1 polymer ?
#
loop_
_entity_poly.entity_id
_entity_poly.type
_entity_poly.pdbx_seq_one_letter_code
_entity_poly.pdbx_strand_id
1 'polypeptide(L)'
;MLTLSLSWLGLGPVAASPWLLQLLVGGSWILAHVLAWTYTFYDNCCHLQCFLRSPKWNWLWGHQGLVTPMEEGIKKFIQLVATQGFKLWLGPTFPLLILCNPDIIRSITSASGDGLLLSGGGKWSHHRRMLTPAFHFNILKPYMKIFNKSVNIMHDKWQRLASESSARLDIFEHLSLMTLDSLQKCVFNFESNCQEKPSEYIATILELSAFVEKRNQQILLHTDFLYHLTPDGQRFCRSCRLVHDFTDAVIQERRRTLHTQGIDDFLKNKAKSKTLDFIDVLLLSKDEDGKELSDEDIRAEADTFMFGGEGLSVGLQWGQGPLHPSDVAMWSLLGPIPPRKAPRIPGTLPARSARASEGSQCSSQMEETS
;
A
#
# COMPACT_ATOMS: atom_id res chain seq x y z
N MET A 1 45.04 -42.70 10.01
CA MET A 1 45.68 -41.90 8.94
C MET A 1 45.49 -42.65 7.64
N LEU A 2 44.70 -42.12 6.70
CA LEU A 2 44.55 -42.72 5.36
C LEU A 2 45.68 -42.17 4.48
N THR A 3 46.62 -43.03 4.12
CA THR A 3 47.75 -42.69 3.23
C THR A 3 47.29 -42.80 1.77
N LEU A 4 47.09 -41.66 1.09
CA LEU A 4 46.86 -41.62 -0.35
C LEU A 4 48.22 -41.64 -1.07
N SER A 5 48.50 -42.73 -1.79
CA SER A 5 49.71 -42.87 -2.61
C SER A 5 49.45 -42.32 -4.02
N LEU A 6 49.89 -41.09 -4.28
CA LEU A 6 49.89 -40.45 -5.62
C LEU A 6 51.19 -40.76 -6.38
N SER A 7 51.56 -42.05 -6.46
CA SER A 7 52.85 -42.52 -7.01
C SER A 7 53.06 -42.16 -8.49
N TRP A 8 51.99 -41.84 -9.23
CA TRP A 8 52.05 -41.44 -10.65
C TRP A 8 52.48 -39.97 -10.86
N LEU A 9 52.52 -39.17 -9.80
CA LEU A 9 53.00 -37.77 -9.81
C LEU A 9 54.42 -37.62 -9.22
N GLY A 10 55.10 -38.72 -8.89
CA GLY A 10 56.45 -38.70 -8.31
C GLY A 10 56.53 -38.19 -6.87
N LEU A 11 55.39 -37.97 -6.21
CA LEU A 11 55.29 -37.55 -4.81
C LEU A 11 55.16 -38.79 -3.92
N GLY A 12 56.07 -38.94 -2.93
CA GLY A 12 56.03 -40.03 -1.94
C GLY A 12 54.76 -40.02 -1.07
N PRO A 13 54.58 -40.99 -0.14
CA PRO A 13 53.37 -41.06 0.68
C PRO A 13 53.23 -39.81 1.56
N VAL A 14 52.41 -38.85 1.09
CA VAL A 14 52.06 -37.66 1.85
C VAL A 14 50.91 -38.04 2.77
N ALA A 15 51.12 -37.96 4.09
CA ALA A 15 50.03 -38.01 5.05
C ALA A 15 49.16 -36.77 4.83
N ALA A 16 48.10 -36.89 4.02
CA ALA A 16 47.14 -35.81 3.86
C ALA A 16 46.42 -35.61 5.20
N SER A 17 46.73 -34.50 5.88
CA SER A 17 46.02 -34.09 7.08
C SER A 17 44.52 -34.02 6.79
N PRO A 18 43.62 -34.56 7.64
CA PRO A 18 42.17 -34.46 7.45
C PRO A 18 41.68 -33.02 7.16
N TRP A 19 42.39 -32.02 7.69
CA TRP A 19 42.15 -30.60 7.44
C TRP A 19 42.41 -30.18 5.98
N LEU A 20 43.42 -30.75 5.32
CA LEU A 20 43.70 -30.49 3.90
C LEU A 20 42.59 -31.04 3.02
N LEU A 21 42.07 -32.24 3.32
CA LEU A 21 40.94 -32.82 2.60
C LEU A 21 39.66 -32.00 2.79
N GLN A 22 39.38 -31.51 4.00
CA GLN A 22 38.25 -30.61 4.26
C GLN A 22 38.37 -29.28 3.52
N LEU A 23 39.57 -28.68 3.48
CA LEU A 23 39.82 -27.46 2.70
C LEU A 23 39.66 -27.70 1.20
N LEU A 24 40.09 -28.86 0.69
CA LEU A 24 39.95 -29.22 -0.72
C LEU A 24 38.49 -29.43 -1.09
N VAL A 25 37.73 -30.17 -0.28
CA VAL A 25 36.29 -30.37 -0.46
C VAL A 25 35.53 -29.05 -0.37
N GLY A 26 35.83 -28.22 0.63
CA GLY A 26 35.23 -26.89 0.78
C GLY A 26 35.56 -25.97 -0.39
N GLY A 27 36.82 -25.95 -0.82
CA GLY A 27 37.27 -25.16 -1.98
C GLY A 27 36.62 -25.62 -3.28
N SER A 28 36.54 -26.93 -3.53
CA SER A 28 35.84 -27.48 -4.68
C SER A 28 34.33 -27.20 -4.65
N TRP A 29 33.69 -27.24 -3.47
CA TRP A 29 32.28 -26.92 -3.31
C TRP A 29 31.99 -25.42 -3.59
N ILE A 30 32.83 -24.53 -3.08
CA ILE A 30 32.76 -23.08 -3.37
C ILE A 30 32.98 -22.84 -4.87
N LEU A 31 34.00 -23.46 -5.46
CA LEU A 31 34.30 -23.32 -6.88
C LEU A 31 33.12 -23.79 -7.76
N ALA A 32 32.52 -24.93 -7.43
CA ALA A 32 31.34 -25.44 -8.13
C ALA A 32 30.16 -24.47 -8.03
N HIS A 33 29.90 -23.89 -6.85
CA HIS A 33 28.86 -22.86 -6.67
C HIS A 33 29.15 -21.60 -7.49
N VAL A 34 30.38 -21.11 -7.48
CA VAL A 34 30.78 -19.93 -8.26
C VAL A 34 30.62 -20.21 -9.75
N LEU A 35 31.10 -21.37 -10.24
CA LEU A 35 30.95 -21.74 -11.65
C LEU A 35 29.48 -21.87 -12.06
N ALA A 36 28.65 -22.55 -11.27
CA ALA A 36 27.22 -22.68 -11.52
C ALA A 36 26.52 -21.30 -11.54
N TRP A 37 26.87 -20.42 -10.60
CA TRP A 37 26.35 -19.05 -10.56
C TRP A 37 26.81 -18.23 -11.78
N THR A 38 28.08 -18.32 -12.18
CA THR A 38 28.57 -17.61 -13.38
C THR A 38 27.92 -18.13 -14.66
N TYR A 39 27.69 -19.44 -14.77
CA TYR A 39 27.01 -20.04 -15.92
C TYR A 39 25.56 -19.60 -16.00
N THR A 40 24.81 -19.71 -14.90
CA THR A 40 23.40 -19.25 -14.84
C THR A 40 23.30 -17.75 -15.09
N PHE A 41 24.22 -16.95 -14.57
CA PHE A 41 24.30 -15.51 -14.86
C PHE A 41 24.56 -15.23 -16.33
N TYR A 42 25.50 -15.95 -16.95
CA TYR A 42 25.80 -15.83 -18.38
C TYR A 42 24.60 -16.21 -19.25
N ASP A 43 23.97 -17.34 -18.94
CA ASP A 43 22.80 -17.86 -19.66
C ASP A 43 21.61 -16.88 -19.57
N ASN A 44 21.31 -16.39 -18.37
CA ASN A 44 20.33 -15.32 -18.15
C ASN A 44 20.68 -14.06 -18.94
N CYS A 45 21.96 -13.67 -18.98
CA CYS A 45 22.41 -12.53 -19.78
C CYS A 45 22.14 -12.73 -21.27
N CYS A 46 22.36 -13.94 -21.79
CA CYS A 46 22.11 -14.34 -23.18
C CYS A 46 20.62 -14.28 -23.53
N HIS A 47 19.75 -14.86 -22.69
CA HIS A 47 18.29 -14.77 -22.88
C HIS A 47 17.78 -13.33 -22.87
N LEU A 48 18.41 -12.46 -22.06
CA LEU A 48 18.05 -11.06 -21.97
C LEU A 48 18.69 -10.17 -23.06
N GLN A 49 19.38 -10.72 -24.06
CA GLN A 49 19.96 -9.93 -25.17
C GLN A 49 18.92 -9.43 -26.16
N CYS A 50 17.74 -10.06 -26.20
CA CYS A 50 16.64 -9.67 -27.10
C CYS A 50 15.99 -8.31 -26.74
N PHE A 51 16.28 -7.77 -25.55
CA PHE A 51 15.79 -6.47 -25.10
C PHE A 51 16.80 -5.36 -25.39
N LEU A 52 16.29 -4.18 -25.76
CA LEU A 52 17.11 -2.99 -25.99
C LEU A 52 18.01 -2.71 -24.78
N ARG A 53 19.31 -2.58 -25.06
CA ARG A 53 20.35 -2.32 -24.06
C ARG A 53 20.43 -0.81 -23.86
N SER A 54 19.96 -0.32 -22.73
CA SER A 54 20.23 1.06 -22.35
C SER A 54 21.75 1.26 -22.17
N PRO A 55 22.30 2.45 -22.47
CA PRO A 55 23.70 2.73 -22.21
C PRO A 55 23.93 2.70 -20.69
N LYS A 56 24.85 1.83 -20.24
CA LYS A 56 25.27 1.77 -18.83
C LYS A 56 25.97 3.08 -18.48
N TRP A 57 25.67 3.65 -17.31
CA TRP A 57 26.45 4.79 -16.78
C TRP A 57 27.88 4.32 -16.50
N ASN A 58 28.06 3.23 -15.75
CA ASN A 58 29.37 2.60 -15.56
C ASN A 58 29.24 1.09 -15.24
N TRP A 59 30.37 0.38 -15.21
CA TRP A 59 30.39 -1.07 -14.98
C TRP A 59 29.88 -1.48 -13.58
N LEU A 60 30.16 -0.68 -12.56
CA LEU A 60 29.86 -1.01 -11.15
C LEU A 60 28.41 -0.70 -10.76
N TRP A 61 27.88 0.44 -11.21
CA TRP A 61 26.57 0.97 -10.87
C TRP A 61 25.52 0.66 -11.94
N GLY A 62 25.93 0.08 -13.07
CA GLY A 62 25.03 -0.30 -14.16
C GLY A 62 24.32 0.94 -14.72
N HIS A 63 23.01 1.03 -14.48
CA HIS A 63 22.17 2.15 -14.90
C HIS A 63 21.68 3.02 -13.74
N GLN A 64 22.17 2.78 -12.53
CA GLN A 64 21.77 3.55 -11.36
C GLN A 64 22.15 5.02 -11.56
N GLY A 65 21.13 5.88 -11.51
CA GLY A 65 21.23 7.32 -11.72
C GLY A 65 21.22 7.80 -13.18
N LEU A 66 21.00 6.89 -14.16
CA LEU A 66 20.66 7.26 -15.55
C LEU A 66 19.37 8.10 -15.61
N VAL A 67 18.44 7.78 -14.72
CA VAL A 67 17.19 8.49 -14.47
C VAL A 67 17.40 9.29 -13.20
N THR A 68 17.88 10.52 -13.34
CA THR A 68 17.85 11.48 -12.24
C THR A 68 16.42 11.95 -12.03
N PRO A 69 16.02 12.36 -10.81
CA PRO A 69 14.71 12.97 -10.56
C PRO A 69 14.55 14.37 -11.21
N MET A 70 15.50 14.78 -12.06
CA MET A 70 15.44 16.01 -12.85
C MET A 70 14.67 15.79 -14.14
N GLU A 71 14.18 16.88 -14.74
CA GLU A 71 13.39 16.85 -15.98
C GLU A 71 14.10 16.08 -17.12
N GLU A 72 15.41 16.26 -17.26
CA GLU A 72 16.23 15.55 -18.25
C GLU A 72 16.27 14.03 -17.99
N GLY A 73 16.29 13.61 -16.73
CA GLY A 73 16.25 12.20 -16.35
C GLY A 73 14.90 11.56 -16.66
N ILE A 74 13.81 12.27 -16.38
CA ILE A 74 12.44 11.84 -16.71
C ILE A 74 12.25 11.77 -18.24
N LYS A 75 12.72 12.76 -19.00
CA LYS A 75 12.68 12.74 -20.48
C LYS A 75 13.40 11.52 -21.06
N LYS A 76 14.57 11.18 -20.54
CA LYS A 76 15.30 9.96 -20.91
C LYS A 76 14.51 8.70 -20.55
N PHE A 77 13.88 8.67 -19.38
CA PHE A 77 13.05 7.53 -18.96
C PHE A 77 11.84 7.34 -19.88
N ILE A 78 11.14 8.42 -20.24
CA ILE A 78 9.99 8.37 -21.17
C ILE A 78 10.41 7.80 -22.53
N GLN A 79 11.57 8.19 -23.06
CA GLN A 79 12.10 7.62 -24.30
C GLN A 79 12.38 6.11 -24.20
N LEU A 80 12.83 5.64 -23.04
CA LEU A 80 13.03 4.21 -22.78
C LEU A 80 11.69 3.46 -22.65
N VAL A 81 10.71 4.05 -21.98
CA VAL A 81 9.35 3.48 -21.81
C VAL A 81 8.58 3.40 -23.13
N ALA A 82 8.87 4.28 -24.09
CA ALA A 82 8.28 4.22 -25.43
C ALA A 82 8.68 2.96 -26.24
N THR A 83 9.64 2.17 -25.75
CA THR A 83 10.01 0.87 -26.33
C THR A 83 9.10 -0.25 -25.82
N GLN A 84 9.07 -1.42 -26.48
CA GLN A 84 8.24 -2.55 -26.02
C GLN A 84 8.67 -3.09 -24.64
N GLY A 85 9.90 -2.79 -24.21
CA GLY A 85 10.49 -3.13 -22.93
C GLY A 85 12.00 -2.93 -23.00
N PHE A 86 12.62 -2.59 -21.86
CA PHE A 86 14.05 -2.32 -21.77
C PHE A 86 14.67 -2.98 -20.54
N LYS A 87 15.98 -3.22 -20.62
CA LYS A 87 16.75 -3.83 -19.54
C LYS A 87 17.53 -2.78 -18.77
N LEU A 88 17.25 -2.67 -17.48
CA LEU A 88 18.05 -1.92 -16.52
C LEU A 88 19.03 -2.88 -15.82
N TRP A 89 20.16 -2.36 -15.36
CA TRP A 89 21.12 -3.09 -14.55
C TRP A 89 21.26 -2.35 -13.23
N LEU A 90 20.94 -3.05 -12.16
CA LEU A 90 21.14 -2.65 -10.79
C LEU A 90 22.49 -3.22 -10.34
N GLY A 91 23.53 -2.39 -10.41
CA GLY A 91 24.89 -2.84 -10.19
C GLY A 91 25.41 -3.81 -11.27
N PRO A 92 26.43 -4.64 -10.95
CA PRO A 92 27.07 -5.52 -11.95
C PRO A 92 26.30 -6.81 -12.20
N THR A 93 25.41 -7.22 -11.28
CA THR A 93 24.86 -8.60 -11.24
C THR A 93 23.34 -8.70 -11.25
N PHE A 94 22.59 -7.61 -11.04
CA PHE A 94 21.13 -7.66 -11.00
C PHE A 94 20.50 -7.02 -12.25
N PRO A 95 20.16 -7.79 -13.29
CA PRO A 95 19.39 -7.28 -14.41
C PRO A 95 17.92 -7.12 -14.00
N LEU A 96 17.35 -5.94 -14.20
CA LEU A 96 15.92 -5.67 -14.05
C LEU A 96 15.30 -5.50 -15.44
N LEU A 97 14.27 -6.28 -15.73
CA LEU A 97 13.53 -6.18 -16.98
C LEU A 97 12.30 -5.31 -16.76
N ILE A 98 12.22 -4.18 -17.47
CA ILE A 98 11.06 -3.28 -17.42
C ILE A 98 10.27 -3.49 -18.71
N LEU A 99 9.05 -3.97 -18.56
CA LEU A 99 8.13 -4.23 -19.67
C LEU A 99 7.12 -3.11 -19.74
N CYS A 100 6.98 -2.51 -20.92
CA CYS A 100 6.12 -1.36 -21.14
C CYS A 100 4.97 -1.66 -22.12
N ASN A 101 5.06 -2.76 -22.87
CA ASN A 101 4.00 -3.18 -23.78
C ASN A 101 2.85 -3.86 -23.01
N PRO A 102 1.59 -3.35 -23.11
CA PRO A 102 0.45 -3.90 -22.40
C PRO A 102 0.13 -5.35 -22.77
N ASP A 103 0.44 -5.83 -23.98
CA ASP A 103 0.18 -7.20 -24.40
C ASP A 103 1.17 -8.19 -23.76
N ILE A 104 2.43 -7.78 -23.62
CA ILE A 104 3.46 -8.57 -22.91
C ILE A 104 3.15 -8.60 -21.42
N ILE A 105 2.79 -7.45 -20.85
CA ILE A 105 2.37 -7.35 -19.44
C ILE A 105 1.15 -8.26 -19.21
N ARG A 106 0.14 -8.23 -20.08
CA ARG A 106 -1.06 -9.08 -19.96
C ARG A 106 -0.72 -10.55 -20.03
N SER A 107 0.16 -10.97 -20.95
CA SER A 107 0.59 -12.37 -21.05
C SER A 107 1.28 -12.85 -19.77
N ILE A 108 2.19 -12.04 -19.20
CA ILE A 108 2.93 -12.40 -18.00
C ILE A 108 2.07 -12.35 -16.74
N THR A 109 1.23 -11.32 -16.60
CA THR A 109 0.32 -11.16 -15.45
C THR A 109 -0.88 -12.12 -15.48
N SER A 110 -1.31 -12.57 -16.67
CA SER A 110 -2.31 -13.64 -16.77
C SER A 110 -1.71 -15.03 -16.49
N ALA A 111 -0.43 -15.23 -16.79
CA ALA A 111 0.32 -16.44 -16.42
C ALA A 111 0.80 -16.43 -14.95
N SER A 112 1.01 -15.25 -14.38
CA SER A 112 1.49 -15.01 -13.01
C SER A 112 0.39 -14.27 -12.24
N GLY A 113 -0.67 -14.99 -11.88
CA GLY A 113 -1.73 -14.44 -11.06
C GLY A 113 -1.25 -14.25 -9.62
N ASP A 114 -0.67 -13.08 -9.31
CA ASP A 114 -0.31 -12.69 -7.95
C ASP A 114 -0.34 -11.18 -7.77
N GLY A 115 -0.95 -10.71 -6.68
CA GLY A 115 -0.75 -9.34 -6.21
C GLY A 115 -1.84 -8.79 -5.30
N LEU A 116 -1.50 -8.53 -4.02
CA LEU A 116 -2.01 -7.32 -3.39
C LEU A 116 -0.90 -6.45 -2.81
N LEU A 117 0.25 -6.99 -2.38
CA LEU A 117 1.55 -6.29 -2.52
C LEU A 117 2.80 -7.14 -2.22
N LEU A 118 2.75 -8.17 -1.36
CA LEU A 118 3.96 -8.95 -0.99
C LEU A 118 3.76 -10.47 -0.84
N SER A 119 2.51 -10.97 -0.76
CA SER A 119 2.23 -12.42 -0.74
C SER A 119 2.20 -12.98 -2.16
N GLY A 120 2.80 -14.16 -2.36
CA GLY A 120 2.76 -14.91 -3.62
C GLY A 120 1.93 -16.19 -3.53
N GLY A 121 1.47 -16.67 -4.68
CA GLY A 121 0.74 -17.91 -4.91
C GLY A 121 -0.62 -18.00 -4.22
N GLY A 122 -0.93 -19.22 -3.74
CA GLY A 122 -2.22 -19.53 -3.12
C GLY A 122 -2.57 -18.69 -1.90
N LYS A 123 -1.57 -18.28 -1.08
CA LYS A 123 -1.77 -17.41 0.08
C LYS A 123 -2.34 -16.04 -0.32
N TRP A 124 -1.82 -15.49 -1.42
CA TRP A 124 -2.34 -14.24 -1.95
C TRP A 124 -3.79 -14.35 -2.40
N SER A 125 -4.08 -15.33 -3.27
CA SER A 125 -5.43 -15.50 -3.83
C SER A 125 -6.45 -15.68 -2.71
N HIS A 126 -6.06 -16.42 -1.69
CA HIS A 126 -6.81 -16.63 -0.47
C HIS A 126 -7.09 -15.33 0.30
N HIS A 127 -6.04 -14.58 0.67
CA HIS A 127 -6.19 -13.29 1.38
C HIS A 127 -7.02 -12.31 0.54
N ARG A 128 -6.74 -12.14 -0.76
CA ARG A 128 -7.49 -11.22 -1.62
C ARG A 128 -8.97 -11.56 -1.67
N ARG A 129 -9.33 -12.85 -1.74
CA ARG A 129 -10.74 -13.30 -1.72
C ARG A 129 -11.41 -12.91 -0.41
N MET A 130 -10.72 -13.10 0.72
CA MET A 130 -11.23 -12.74 2.05
C MET A 130 -11.38 -11.22 2.24
N LEU A 131 -10.46 -10.43 1.68
CA LEU A 131 -10.39 -8.98 1.89
C LEU A 131 -11.22 -8.15 0.92
N THR A 132 -11.49 -8.65 -0.29
CA THR A 132 -12.28 -7.92 -1.31
C THR A 132 -13.65 -7.44 -0.78
N PRO A 133 -14.39 -8.22 0.02
CA PRO A 133 -15.63 -7.75 0.65
C PRO A 133 -15.48 -6.49 1.51
N ALA A 134 -14.31 -6.26 2.14
CA ALA A 134 -14.02 -5.06 2.94
C ALA A 134 -14.13 -3.76 2.12
N PHE A 135 -13.90 -3.85 0.82
CA PHE A 135 -13.93 -2.72 -0.12
C PHE A 135 -15.26 -2.61 -0.86
N HIS A 136 -16.28 -3.36 -0.45
CA HIS A 136 -17.60 -3.25 -1.04
C HIS A 136 -18.22 -1.87 -0.72
N PHE A 137 -18.96 -1.30 -1.66
CA PHE A 137 -19.49 0.08 -1.56
C PHE A 137 -20.33 0.33 -0.30
N ASN A 138 -20.98 -0.69 0.26
CA ASN A 138 -21.74 -0.56 1.51
C ASN A 138 -20.86 -0.29 2.74
N ILE A 139 -19.62 -0.79 2.75
CA ILE A 139 -18.63 -0.54 3.81
C ILE A 139 -17.93 0.80 3.58
N LEU A 140 -17.70 1.17 2.31
CA LEU A 140 -17.02 2.43 1.96
C LEU A 140 -17.92 3.68 2.06
N LYS A 141 -19.24 3.56 1.86
CA LYS A 141 -20.19 4.69 1.94
C LYS A 141 -20.05 5.49 3.25
N PRO A 142 -20.00 4.86 4.43
CA PRO A 142 -19.73 5.54 5.70
C PRO A 142 -18.40 6.31 5.74
N TYR A 143 -17.35 5.81 5.08
CA TYR A 143 -16.02 6.45 5.07
C TYR A 143 -16.03 7.82 4.38
N MET A 144 -17.00 8.10 3.50
CA MET A 144 -17.17 9.45 2.94
C MET A 144 -17.32 10.52 4.03
N LYS A 145 -17.96 10.20 5.16
CA LYS A 145 -18.07 11.14 6.29
C LYS A 145 -16.73 11.38 6.96
N ILE A 146 -15.92 10.33 7.08
CA ILE A 146 -14.56 10.38 7.66
C ILE A 146 -13.67 11.23 6.77
N PHE A 147 -13.68 10.99 5.45
CA PHE A 147 -12.91 11.76 4.47
C PHE A 147 -13.31 13.23 4.49
N ASN A 148 -14.60 13.55 4.47
CA ASN A 148 -15.06 14.93 4.57
C ASN A 148 -14.61 15.60 5.88
N LYS A 149 -14.66 14.88 7.01
CA LYS A 149 -14.18 15.41 8.30
C LYS A 149 -12.68 15.71 8.24
N SER A 150 -11.86 14.80 7.72
CA SER A 150 -10.42 15.00 7.60
C SER A 150 -10.06 16.12 6.63
N VAL A 151 -10.77 16.25 5.51
CA VAL A 151 -10.60 17.35 4.54
C VAL A 151 -10.98 18.70 5.14
N ASN A 152 -12.07 18.77 5.91
CA ASN A 152 -12.47 20.01 6.58
C ASN A 152 -11.40 20.49 7.57
N ILE A 153 -10.79 19.59 8.35
CA ILE A 153 -9.67 19.93 9.25
C ILE A 153 -8.51 20.55 8.46
N MET A 154 -8.11 19.91 7.35
CA MET A 154 -7.07 20.43 6.47
C MET A 154 -7.42 21.81 5.93
N HIS A 155 -8.67 22.01 5.49
CA HIS A 155 -9.16 23.26 4.93
C HIS A 155 -9.20 24.39 5.98
N ASP A 156 -9.65 24.10 7.20
CA ASP A 156 -9.63 25.06 8.31
C ASP A 156 -8.19 25.49 8.66
N LYS A 157 -7.23 24.55 8.57
CA LYS A 157 -5.80 24.87 8.69
C LYS A 157 -5.31 25.76 7.54
N TRP A 158 -5.70 25.48 6.30
CA TRP A 158 -5.36 26.32 5.14
C TRP A 158 -5.96 27.72 5.24
N GLN A 159 -7.21 27.85 5.70
CA GLN A 159 -7.84 29.16 5.90
C GLN A 159 -7.08 30.02 6.92
N ARG A 160 -6.65 29.42 8.04
CA ARG A 160 -5.81 30.11 9.04
C ARG A 160 -4.49 30.58 8.41
N LEU A 161 -3.76 29.68 7.74
CA LEU A 161 -2.48 30.01 7.10
C LEU A 161 -2.60 31.09 6.01
N ALA A 162 -3.67 31.04 5.21
CA ALA A 162 -3.95 32.04 4.18
C ALA A 162 -4.31 33.41 4.77
N SER A 163 -4.92 33.44 5.96
CA SER A 163 -5.22 34.69 6.68
C SER A 163 -4.00 35.32 7.34
N GLU A 164 -3.03 34.49 7.74
CA GLU A 164 -1.81 34.92 8.45
C GLU A 164 -0.70 35.35 7.48
N SER A 165 -0.66 34.82 6.25
CA SER A 165 0.35 35.20 5.25
C SER A 165 -0.10 34.92 3.81
N SER A 166 0.27 35.80 2.87
CA SER A 166 0.16 35.57 1.42
C SER A 166 1.30 34.66 0.93
N ALA A 167 1.50 33.53 1.60
CA ALA A 167 2.63 32.64 1.36
C ALA A 167 2.25 31.45 0.49
N ARG A 168 3.18 31.06 -0.39
CA ARG A 168 3.13 29.79 -1.11
C ARG A 168 3.08 28.66 -0.09
N LEU A 169 2.00 27.90 -0.10
CA LEU A 169 1.80 26.76 0.78
C LEU A 169 2.27 25.48 0.08
N ASP A 170 3.14 24.72 0.71
CA ASP A 170 3.39 23.34 0.28
C ASP A 170 2.21 22.47 0.70
N ILE A 171 1.42 22.05 -0.29
CA ILE A 171 0.21 21.25 -0.06
C ILE A 171 0.53 19.76 0.17
N PHE A 172 1.72 19.28 -0.18
CA PHE A 172 2.03 17.85 -0.15
C PHE A 172 2.01 17.28 1.28
N GLU A 173 2.62 18.00 2.22
CA GLU A 173 2.61 17.61 3.64
C GLU A 173 1.18 17.57 4.18
N HIS A 174 0.37 18.58 3.86
CA HIS A 174 -1.02 18.65 4.29
C HIS A 174 -1.89 17.52 3.71
N LEU A 175 -1.73 17.22 2.42
CA LEU A 175 -2.42 16.10 1.77
C LEU A 175 -2.00 14.76 2.35
N SER A 176 -0.71 14.59 2.64
CA SER A 176 -0.18 13.35 3.25
C SER A 176 -0.73 13.15 4.65
N LEU A 177 -0.72 14.18 5.50
CA LEU A 177 -1.29 14.12 6.84
C LEU A 177 -2.82 13.90 6.82
N MET A 178 -3.54 14.55 5.91
CA MET A 178 -5.00 14.35 5.76
C MET A 178 -5.34 12.92 5.31
N THR A 179 -4.55 12.37 4.40
CA THR A 179 -4.71 11.00 3.90
C THR A 179 -4.45 9.99 5.02
N LEU A 180 -3.34 10.14 5.74
CA LEU A 180 -2.99 9.25 6.85
C LEU A 180 -3.97 9.36 8.02
N ASP A 181 -4.46 10.56 8.35
CA ASP A 181 -5.50 10.78 9.35
C ASP A 181 -6.82 10.07 8.96
N SER A 182 -7.19 10.16 7.68
CA SER A 182 -8.36 9.46 7.14
C SER A 182 -8.21 7.94 7.21
N LEU A 183 -7.04 7.41 6.86
CA LEU A 183 -6.76 5.99 6.90
C LEU A 183 -6.78 5.46 8.33
N GLN A 184 -6.14 6.14 9.29
CA GLN A 184 -6.17 5.71 10.69
C GLN A 184 -7.60 5.65 11.26
N LYS A 185 -8.47 6.60 10.87
CA LYS A 185 -9.88 6.59 11.26
C LYS A 185 -10.67 5.46 10.60
N CYS A 186 -10.41 5.16 9.32
CA CYS A 186 -11.12 4.07 8.63
C CYS A 186 -10.62 2.68 9.04
N VAL A 187 -9.32 2.54 9.30
CA VAL A 187 -8.66 1.25 9.53
C VAL A 187 -8.77 0.84 10.98
N PHE A 188 -8.28 1.71 11.87
CA PHE A 188 -8.16 1.42 13.30
C PHE A 188 -9.29 2.06 14.13
N ASN A 189 -10.04 2.99 13.53
CA ASN A 189 -10.96 3.89 14.24
C ASN A 189 -10.23 4.58 15.39
N PHE A 190 -9.09 5.16 15.03
CA PHE A 190 -8.18 5.88 15.91
C PHE A 190 -8.09 7.34 15.46
N GLU A 191 -8.37 8.28 16.37
CA GLU A 191 -8.26 9.71 16.12
C GLU A 191 -6.90 10.23 16.60
N SER A 192 -5.89 10.18 15.73
CA SER A 192 -4.55 10.68 16.05
C SER A 192 -4.45 12.21 16.07
N ASN A 193 -5.37 12.89 15.39
CA ASN A 193 -5.33 14.34 15.16
C ASN A 193 -4.01 14.80 14.53
N CYS A 194 -3.40 13.95 13.69
CA CYS A 194 -2.06 14.16 13.16
C CYS A 194 -1.92 15.39 12.24
N GLN A 195 -3.05 15.96 11.79
CA GLN A 195 -3.06 17.19 10.98
C GLN A 195 -2.74 18.45 11.81
N GLU A 196 -3.05 18.43 13.12
CA GLU A 196 -2.87 19.56 14.03
C GLU A 196 -1.72 19.34 15.02
N LYS A 197 -1.47 18.08 15.42
CA LYS A 197 -0.43 17.71 16.38
C LYS A 197 0.46 16.60 15.80
N PRO A 198 1.77 16.60 16.07
CA PRO A 198 2.62 15.51 15.65
C PRO A 198 2.16 14.19 16.29
N SER A 199 2.02 13.16 15.46
CA SER A 199 1.69 11.80 15.89
C SER A 199 2.91 10.91 15.69
N GLU A 200 3.36 10.25 16.75
CA GLU A 200 4.55 9.38 16.72
C GLU A 200 4.39 8.26 15.69
N TYR A 201 3.22 7.62 15.64
CA TYR A 201 2.92 6.58 14.68
C TYR A 201 2.97 7.09 13.23
N ILE A 202 2.39 8.26 12.95
CA ILE A 202 2.39 8.84 11.59
C ILE A 202 3.79 9.28 11.17
N ALA A 203 4.54 9.91 12.08
CA ALA A 203 5.93 10.27 11.83
C ALA A 203 6.78 9.03 11.52
N THR A 204 6.53 7.92 12.22
CA THR A 204 7.22 6.64 12.01
C THR A 204 6.88 6.03 10.65
N ILE A 205 5.62 6.10 10.19
CA ILE A 205 5.24 5.65 8.84
C ILE A 205 5.99 6.46 7.77
N LEU A 206 5.96 7.79 7.85
CA LEU A 206 6.65 8.66 6.89
C LEU A 206 8.16 8.41 6.88
N GLU A 207 8.74 8.13 8.05
CA GLU A 207 10.15 7.77 8.20
C GLU A 207 10.47 6.41 7.54
N LEU A 208 9.61 5.40 7.73
CA LEU A 208 9.75 4.11 7.06
C LEU A 208 9.74 4.27 5.54
N SER A 209 8.83 5.08 5.00
CA SER A 209 8.76 5.39 3.56
C SER A 209 10.05 6.04 3.06
N ALA A 210 10.61 6.99 3.83
CA ALA A 210 11.89 7.61 3.50
C ALA A 210 13.06 6.60 3.52
N PHE A 211 13.07 5.65 4.46
CA PHE A 211 14.08 4.58 4.48
C PHE A 211 13.95 3.63 3.30
N VAL A 212 12.73 3.25 2.92
CA VAL A 212 12.47 2.40 1.74
C VAL A 212 12.98 3.08 0.48
N GLU A 213 12.66 4.36 0.28
CA GLU A 213 13.13 5.14 -0.87
C GLU A 213 14.67 5.25 -0.87
N LYS A 214 15.27 5.57 0.27
CA LYS A 214 16.73 5.64 0.40
C LYS A 214 17.39 4.31 0.10
N ARG A 215 16.82 3.19 0.57
CA ARG A 215 17.34 1.84 0.34
C ARG A 215 17.23 1.45 -1.13
N ASN A 216 16.12 1.79 -1.80
CA ASN A 216 15.95 1.57 -3.25
C ASN A 216 17.04 2.29 -4.08
N GLN A 217 17.54 3.42 -3.59
CA GLN A 217 18.64 4.16 -4.20
C GLN A 217 20.04 3.65 -3.78
N GLN A 218 20.15 2.64 -2.91
CA GLN A 218 21.42 2.13 -2.39
C GLN A 218 21.52 0.62 -2.58
N ILE A 219 21.80 0.20 -3.81
CA ILE A 219 21.81 -1.20 -4.25
C ILE A 219 22.69 -2.11 -3.36
N LEU A 220 23.84 -1.61 -2.90
CA LEU A 220 24.74 -2.38 -2.01
C LEU A 220 24.06 -2.76 -0.67
N LEU A 221 23.05 -2.00 -0.26
CA LEU A 221 22.26 -2.20 0.95
C LEU A 221 20.93 -2.91 0.68
N HIS A 222 20.72 -3.47 -0.52
CA HIS A 222 19.56 -4.35 -0.76
C HIS A 222 19.69 -5.67 0.01
N THR A 223 20.90 -6.10 0.34
CA THR A 223 21.11 -7.29 1.19
C THR A 223 20.71 -6.96 2.63
N ASP A 224 19.67 -7.64 3.15
CA ASP A 224 19.14 -7.42 4.49
C ASP A 224 20.23 -7.46 5.56
N PHE A 225 21.10 -8.46 5.54
CA PHE A 225 22.18 -8.59 6.52
C PHE A 225 23.06 -7.34 6.56
N LEU A 226 23.50 -6.83 5.40
CA LEU A 226 24.35 -5.64 5.34
C LEU A 226 23.58 -4.40 5.78
N TYR A 227 22.31 -4.27 5.41
CA TYR A 227 21.48 -3.14 5.79
C TYR A 227 21.27 -3.06 7.30
N HIS A 228 20.94 -4.18 7.95
CA HIS A 228 20.70 -4.24 9.40
C HIS A 228 21.94 -3.90 10.25
N LEU A 229 23.15 -3.98 9.68
CA LEU A 229 24.38 -3.54 10.35
C LEU A 229 24.58 -2.02 10.29
N THR A 230 23.87 -1.32 9.41
CA THR A 230 23.96 0.15 9.29
C THR A 230 23.10 0.86 10.34
N PRO A 231 23.43 2.13 10.70
CA PRO A 231 22.57 2.94 11.57
C PRO A 231 21.15 3.11 11.01
N ASP A 232 21.02 3.26 9.68
CA ASP A 232 19.72 3.39 9.01
C ASP A 232 18.90 2.09 9.13
N GLY A 233 19.51 0.93 8.90
CA GLY A 233 18.81 -0.35 9.05
C GLY A 233 18.43 -0.66 10.50
N GLN A 234 19.24 -0.27 11.47
CA GLN A 234 18.86 -0.37 12.89
C GLN A 234 17.67 0.55 13.23
N ARG A 235 17.65 1.77 12.70
CA ARG A 235 16.55 2.71 12.89
C ARG A 235 15.29 2.20 12.19
N PHE A 236 15.39 1.73 10.96
CA PHE A 236 14.31 1.05 10.23
C PHE A 236 13.69 -0.09 11.04
N CYS A 237 14.50 -0.99 11.62
CA CYS A 237 13.98 -2.05 12.48
C CYS A 237 13.22 -1.54 13.72
N ARG A 238 13.68 -0.44 14.34
CA ARG A 238 12.97 0.16 15.49
C ARG A 238 11.65 0.77 15.05
N SER A 239 11.64 1.47 13.93
CA SER A 239 10.43 2.07 13.33
C SER A 239 9.42 0.99 12.95
N CYS A 240 9.86 -0.14 12.37
CA CYS A 240 8.98 -1.30 12.12
C CYS A 240 8.38 -1.86 13.41
N ARG A 241 9.19 -2.02 14.48
CA ARG A 241 8.67 -2.50 15.77
C ARG A 241 7.60 -1.57 16.34
N LEU A 242 7.81 -0.25 16.29
CA LEU A 242 6.83 0.71 16.78
C LEU A 242 5.50 0.61 16.02
N VAL A 243 5.54 0.51 14.69
CA VAL A 243 4.33 0.31 13.88
C VAL A 243 3.66 -1.01 14.22
N HIS A 244 4.42 -2.11 14.31
CA HIS A 244 3.87 -3.42 14.69
C HIS A 244 3.24 -3.40 16.09
N ASP A 245 3.92 -2.82 17.08
CA ASP A 245 3.44 -2.74 18.46
C ASP A 245 2.13 -1.94 18.54
N PHE A 246 2.01 -0.86 17.75
CA PHE A 246 0.76 -0.11 17.64
C PHE A 246 -0.36 -0.97 17.04
N THR A 247 -0.10 -1.63 15.91
CA THR A 247 -1.10 -2.47 15.23
C THR A 247 -1.51 -3.67 16.09
N ASP A 248 -0.56 -4.32 16.78
CA ASP A 248 -0.81 -5.42 17.71
C ASP A 248 -1.68 -4.99 18.89
N ALA A 249 -1.41 -3.81 19.48
CA ALA A 249 -2.23 -3.27 20.56
C ALA A 249 -3.69 -3.05 20.12
N VAL A 250 -3.89 -2.55 18.90
CA VAL A 250 -5.24 -2.37 18.33
C VAL A 250 -5.94 -3.72 18.11
N ILE A 251 -5.23 -4.71 17.55
CA ILE A 251 -5.77 -6.05 17.30
C ILE A 251 -6.19 -6.71 18.62
N GLN A 252 -5.33 -6.68 19.63
CA GLN A 252 -5.58 -7.29 20.93
C GLN A 252 -6.80 -6.66 21.63
N GLU A 253 -6.90 -5.33 21.63
CA GLU A 253 -8.02 -4.63 22.25
C GLU A 253 -9.36 -4.94 21.55
N ARG A 254 -9.35 -5.04 20.22
CA ARG A 254 -10.54 -5.41 19.44
C ARG A 254 -10.94 -6.86 19.69
N ARG A 255 -10.00 -7.79 19.73
CA ARG A 255 -10.25 -9.22 20.05
C ARG A 255 -10.84 -9.38 21.46
N ARG A 256 -10.32 -8.64 22.45
CA ARG A 256 -10.85 -8.60 23.82
C ARG A 256 -12.30 -8.09 23.85
N THR A 257 -12.58 -7.03 23.09
CA THR A 257 -13.93 -6.45 22.97
C THR A 257 -14.92 -7.44 22.35
N LEU A 258 -14.51 -8.11 21.26
CA LEU A 258 -15.31 -9.14 20.60
C LEU A 258 -15.63 -10.32 21.52
N HIS A 259 -14.64 -10.78 22.30
CA HIS A 259 -14.84 -11.86 23.27
C HIS A 259 -15.78 -11.45 24.42
N THR A 260 -15.71 -10.19 24.86
CA THR A 260 -16.52 -9.70 26.00
C THR A 260 -17.96 -9.41 25.60
N GLN A 261 -18.19 -8.80 24.44
CA GLN A 261 -19.52 -8.41 23.97
C GLN A 261 -20.23 -9.52 23.20
N GLY A 262 -19.49 -10.48 22.66
CA GLY A 262 -20.01 -11.42 21.67
C GLY A 262 -20.13 -10.78 20.28
N ILE A 263 -20.00 -11.60 19.23
CA ILE A 263 -19.98 -11.13 17.82
C ILE A 263 -21.28 -10.43 17.45
N ASP A 264 -22.44 -10.97 17.87
CA ASP A 264 -23.74 -10.45 17.48
C ASP A 264 -24.02 -9.06 18.06
N ASP A 265 -23.68 -8.83 19.32
CA ASP A 265 -23.90 -7.53 19.97
C ASP A 265 -22.86 -6.50 19.52
N PHE A 266 -21.63 -6.94 19.24
CA PHE A 266 -20.63 -6.10 18.58
C PHE A 266 -21.11 -5.62 17.21
N LEU A 267 -21.60 -6.54 16.37
CA LEU A 267 -22.14 -6.22 15.04
C LEU A 267 -23.38 -5.32 15.13
N LYS A 268 -24.28 -5.54 16.09
CA LYS A 268 -25.41 -4.63 16.33
C LYS A 268 -24.94 -3.23 16.72
N ASN A 269 -23.92 -3.12 17.58
CA ASN A 269 -23.37 -1.83 17.99
C ASN A 269 -22.70 -1.09 16.82
N LYS A 270 -21.96 -1.81 15.97
CA LYS A 270 -21.36 -1.26 14.74
C LYS A 270 -22.39 -0.92 13.66
N ALA A 271 -23.46 -1.70 13.56
CA ALA A 271 -24.59 -1.38 12.68
C ALA A 271 -25.30 -0.09 13.12
N LYS A 272 -25.38 0.18 14.43
CA LYS A 272 -25.89 1.46 14.97
C LYS A 272 -24.95 2.63 14.64
N SER A 273 -23.63 2.46 14.75
CA SER A 273 -22.66 3.47 14.31
C SER A 273 -22.57 3.62 12.79
N LYS A 274 -23.15 2.67 12.05
CA LYS A 274 -23.14 2.57 10.58
C LYS A 274 -21.72 2.55 10.01
N THR A 275 -20.74 2.09 10.78
CA THR A 275 -19.33 2.02 10.36
C THR A 275 -18.76 0.69 10.82
N LEU A 276 -18.24 -0.08 9.87
CA LEU A 276 -17.40 -1.24 10.14
C LEU A 276 -15.97 -0.84 9.75
N ASP A 277 -15.04 -0.96 10.69
CA ASP A 277 -13.66 -0.53 10.48
C ASP A 277 -12.91 -1.64 9.71
N PHE A 278 -11.83 -1.30 9.00
CA PHE A 278 -11.11 -2.31 8.22
C PHE A 278 -10.61 -3.46 9.10
N ILE A 279 -10.03 -3.16 10.28
CA ILE A 279 -9.60 -4.16 11.25
C ILE A 279 -10.77 -5.05 11.70
N ASP A 280 -11.98 -4.50 11.86
CA ASP A 280 -13.14 -5.31 12.24
C ASP A 280 -13.48 -6.31 11.13
N VAL A 281 -13.35 -5.91 9.86
CA VAL A 281 -13.54 -6.83 8.73
C VAL A 281 -12.48 -7.93 8.76
N LEU A 282 -11.21 -7.60 9.01
CA LEU A 282 -10.13 -8.59 9.11
C LEU A 282 -10.40 -9.62 10.21
N LEU A 283 -10.81 -9.15 11.40
CA LEU A 283 -11.07 -10.00 12.56
C LEU A 283 -12.29 -10.91 12.37
N LEU A 284 -13.29 -10.46 11.59
CA LEU A 284 -14.50 -11.23 11.32
C LEU A 284 -14.39 -12.10 10.06
N SER A 285 -13.32 -11.96 9.28
CA SER A 285 -13.12 -12.71 8.05
C SER A 285 -12.76 -14.16 8.35
N LYS A 286 -13.47 -15.08 7.71
CA LYS A 286 -13.24 -16.53 7.79
C LYS A 286 -13.01 -17.09 6.39
N ASP A 287 -12.18 -18.12 6.29
CA ASP A 287 -11.99 -18.86 5.06
C ASP A 287 -13.17 -19.80 4.75
N GLU A 288 -13.06 -20.53 3.64
CA GLU A 288 -14.07 -21.51 3.20
C GLU A 288 -14.20 -22.70 4.18
N ASP A 289 -13.15 -22.96 4.98
CA ASP A 289 -13.09 -23.98 6.02
C ASP A 289 -13.49 -23.43 7.42
N GLY A 290 -13.86 -22.15 7.51
CA GLY A 290 -14.23 -21.45 8.75
C GLY A 290 -13.05 -20.98 9.62
N LYS A 291 -11.81 -21.09 9.15
CA LYS A 291 -10.59 -20.63 9.82
C LYS A 291 -10.46 -19.12 9.77
N GLU A 292 -10.03 -18.55 10.89
CA GLU A 292 -9.79 -17.11 11.05
C GLU A 292 -8.35 -16.75 10.63
N LEU A 293 -8.14 -15.48 10.27
CA LEU A 293 -6.81 -14.95 10.03
C LEU A 293 -5.98 -14.96 11.32
N SER A 294 -4.68 -15.23 11.20
CA SER A 294 -3.75 -15.09 12.32
C SER A 294 -3.54 -13.62 12.66
N ASP A 295 -3.19 -13.31 13.92
CA ASP A 295 -2.88 -11.94 14.31
C ASP A 295 -1.71 -11.39 13.46
N GLU A 296 -0.77 -12.25 13.04
CA GLU A 296 0.31 -11.89 12.12
C GLU A 296 -0.19 -11.49 10.73
N ASP A 297 -1.15 -12.24 10.17
CA ASP A 297 -1.72 -11.92 8.86
C ASP A 297 -2.55 -10.63 8.94
N ILE A 298 -3.34 -10.45 10.00
CA ILE A 298 -4.14 -9.23 10.23
C ILE A 298 -3.22 -8.01 10.33
N ARG A 299 -2.13 -8.11 11.10
CA ARG A 299 -1.14 -7.04 11.23
C ARG A 299 -0.52 -6.70 9.87
N ALA A 300 -0.06 -7.71 9.14
CA ALA A 300 0.57 -7.52 7.85
C ALA A 300 -0.35 -6.81 6.84
N GLU A 301 -1.64 -7.18 6.79
CA GLU A 301 -2.62 -6.54 5.90
C GLU A 301 -2.95 -5.11 6.35
N ALA A 302 -3.08 -4.86 7.65
CA ALA A 302 -3.32 -3.52 8.19
C ALA A 302 -2.15 -2.56 7.93
N ASP A 303 -0.92 -3.01 8.18
CA ASP A 303 0.30 -2.22 7.93
C ASP A 303 0.47 -1.95 6.43
N THR A 304 0.21 -2.96 5.58
CA THR A 304 0.23 -2.81 4.12
C THR A 304 -0.79 -1.78 3.65
N PHE A 305 -1.99 -1.79 4.22
CA PHE A 305 -3.04 -0.84 3.87
C PHE A 305 -2.69 0.59 4.30
N MET A 306 -2.08 0.77 5.48
CA MET A 306 -1.59 2.07 5.94
C MET A 306 -0.46 2.61 5.05
N PHE A 307 0.49 1.75 4.67
CA PHE A 307 1.61 2.13 3.81
C PHE A 307 1.16 2.43 2.37
N GLY A 308 0.35 1.55 1.77
CA GLY A 308 -0.19 1.74 0.41
C GLY A 308 -1.07 2.98 0.29
N GLY A 309 -1.71 3.38 1.39
CA GLY A 309 -2.53 4.58 1.46
C GLY A 309 -1.76 5.90 1.35
N GLU A 310 -0.46 5.94 1.66
CA GLU A 310 0.38 7.14 1.45
C GLU A 310 0.42 7.55 -0.02
N GLY A 311 0.46 6.59 -0.95
CA GLY A 311 0.48 6.86 -2.39
C GLY A 311 -0.75 7.62 -2.91
N LEU A 312 -1.87 7.63 -2.17
CA LEU A 312 -3.04 8.44 -2.50
C LEU A 312 -2.76 9.94 -2.36
N SER A 313 -1.87 10.37 -1.45
CA SER A 313 -1.57 11.80 -1.26
C SER A 313 -0.89 12.38 -2.51
N VAL A 314 0.02 11.62 -3.11
CA VAL A 314 0.68 11.93 -4.39
C VAL A 314 -0.37 12.06 -5.49
N GLY A 315 -1.29 11.09 -5.61
CA GLY A 315 -2.37 11.14 -6.60
C GLY A 315 -3.27 12.37 -6.45
N LEU A 316 -3.61 12.76 -5.22
CA LEU A 316 -4.40 13.96 -4.94
C LEU A 316 -3.66 15.24 -5.32
N GLN A 317 -2.36 15.33 -5.06
CA GLN A 317 -1.55 16.49 -5.45
C GLN A 317 -1.53 16.67 -6.97
N TRP A 318 -1.31 15.60 -7.74
CA TRP A 318 -1.30 15.66 -9.20
C TRP A 318 -2.69 15.94 -9.80
N GLY A 319 -3.76 15.43 -9.17
CA GLY A 319 -5.14 15.75 -9.55
C GLY A 319 -5.53 17.21 -9.31
N GLN A 320 -4.81 17.92 -8.43
CA GLN A 320 -4.94 19.37 -8.20
C GLN A 320 -3.93 20.19 -9.03
N GLY A 321 -3.05 19.55 -9.80
CA GLY A 321 -2.17 20.19 -10.79
C GLY A 321 -2.97 20.97 -11.85
N PRO A 322 -2.32 21.83 -12.65
CA PRO A 322 -2.88 23.10 -13.12
C PRO A 322 -4.26 22.91 -13.76
N LEU A 323 -5.29 23.04 -12.94
CA LEU A 323 -6.65 23.25 -13.39
C LEU A 323 -6.60 24.54 -14.21
N HIS A 324 -7.02 24.47 -15.46
CA HIS A 324 -6.96 25.59 -16.38
C HIS A 324 -7.70 26.78 -15.74
N PRO A 325 -7.27 28.05 -15.91
CA PRO A 325 -7.93 29.19 -15.26
C PRO A 325 -9.44 29.29 -15.52
N SER A 326 -9.93 28.69 -16.61
CA SER A 326 -11.36 28.54 -16.91
C SER A 326 -12.11 27.60 -15.97
N ASP A 327 -11.44 26.60 -15.41
CA ASP A 327 -12.03 25.67 -14.43
C ASP A 327 -12.17 26.36 -13.07
N VAL A 328 -11.20 27.19 -12.67
CA VAL A 328 -11.25 27.99 -11.44
C VAL A 328 -12.37 29.06 -11.49
N ALA A 329 -12.62 29.65 -12.66
CA ALA A 329 -13.73 30.58 -12.89
C ALA A 329 -15.12 29.89 -12.80
N MET A 330 -15.19 28.59 -13.14
CA MET A 330 -16.44 27.83 -13.04
C MET A 330 -16.79 27.49 -11.58
N TRP A 331 -15.78 27.29 -10.73
CA TRP A 331 -15.97 27.05 -9.28
C TRP A 331 -16.38 28.32 -8.51
N SER A 332 -16.04 29.51 -9.00
CA SER A 332 -16.46 30.78 -8.39
C SER A 332 -17.88 31.20 -8.81
N LEU A 333 -18.44 30.61 -9.87
CA LEU A 333 -19.83 30.80 -10.31
C LEU A 333 -20.80 29.74 -9.73
N LEU A 334 -20.28 28.62 -9.26
CA LEU A 334 -21.07 27.60 -8.54
C LEU A 334 -21.10 27.95 -7.05
N GLY A 335 -22.05 28.81 -6.68
CA GLY A 335 -22.46 28.98 -5.28
C GLY A 335 -22.86 27.64 -4.62
N PRO A 336 -23.04 27.61 -3.29
CA PRO A 336 -23.24 26.38 -2.52
C PRO A 336 -24.30 25.49 -3.16
N ILE A 337 -23.89 24.26 -3.50
CA ILE A 337 -24.74 23.25 -4.13
C ILE A 337 -25.93 22.99 -3.20
N PRO A 338 -27.18 23.36 -3.56
CA PRO A 338 -28.32 23.03 -2.73
C PRO A 338 -28.47 21.50 -2.67
N PRO A 339 -28.89 20.94 -1.53
CA PRO A 339 -29.02 19.50 -1.37
C PRO A 339 -29.96 18.94 -2.45
N ARG A 340 -29.43 18.11 -3.36
CA ARG A 340 -30.24 17.41 -4.36
C ARG A 340 -31.23 16.52 -3.62
N LYS A 341 -32.53 16.82 -3.78
CA LYS A 341 -33.61 15.91 -3.37
C LYS A 341 -33.39 14.56 -4.04
N ALA A 342 -33.47 13.49 -3.25
CA ALA A 342 -33.34 12.12 -3.73
C ALA A 342 -34.32 11.87 -4.91
N PRO A 343 -33.90 11.14 -5.95
CA PRO A 343 -34.77 10.82 -7.07
C PRO A 343 -35.96 9.98 -6.58
N ARG A 344 -37.19 10.39 -6.94
CA ARG A 344 -38.38 9.57 -6.73
C ARG A 344 -38.26 8.32 -7.61
N ILE A 345 -38.33 7.15 -6.99
CA ILE A 345 -38.54 5.88 -7.67
C ILE A 345 -39.98 5.91 -8.24
N PRO A 346 -40.20 5.76 -9.56
CA PRO A 346 -41.54 5.66 -10.12
C PRO A 346 -42.08 4.26 -9.83
N GLY A 347 -43.26 4.19 -9.19
CA GLY A 347 -43.98 2.94 -9.02
C GLY A 347 -44.20 2.51 -7.57
N THR A 348 -44.87 3.35 -6.78
CA THR A 348 -45.68 2.88 -5.64
C THR A 348 -46.88 3.81 -5.51
N LEU A 349 -48.07 3.25 -5.70
CA LEU A 349 -49.35 3.93 -5.49
C LEU A 349 -49.41 4.53 -4.07
N PRO A 350 -49.96 5.75 -3.88
CA PRO A 350 -50.01 6.35 -2.57
C PRO A 350 -51.06 5.65 -1.69
N ALA A 351 -50.61 5.05 -0.60
CA ALA A 351 -51.48 4.68 0.50
C ALA A 351 -52.09 5.95 1.11
N ARG A 352 -53.42 6.02 1.12
CA ARG A 352 -54.23 7.04 1.80
C ARG A 352 -53.76 7.17 3.26
N SER A 353 -53.21 8.33 3.62
CA SER A 353 -53.05 8.72 5.02
C SER A 353 -54.39 9.27 5.49
N ALA A 354 -55.05 8.54 6.39
CA ALA A 354 -56.05 9.11 7.28
C ALA A 354 -55.34 10.13 8.18
N ARG A 355 -55.80 11.38 8.16
CA ARG A 355 -55.55 12.32 9.24
C ARG A 355 -56.84 13.05 9.54
N ALA A 356 -57.28 12.83 10.77
CA ALA A 356 -58.32 13.59 11.44
C ALA A 356 -57.98 15.09 11.42
N SER A 357 -58.99 15.90 11.15
CA SER A 357 -59.00 17.33 11.48
C SER A 357 -60.30 17.61 12.23
N GLU A 358 -60.17 17.92 13.50
CA GLU A 358 -61.21 18.64 14.25
C GLU A 358 -61.29 20.08 13.77
N GLY A 359 -62.52 20.62 13.74
CA GLY A 359 -62.79 22.04 13.92
C GLY A 359 -63.10 22.86 12.67
N SER A 360 -64.36 22.88 12.25
CA SER A 360 -65.15 24.13 12.26
C SER A 360 -66.61 23.83 11.91
N GLN A 361 -67.47 24.00 12.91
CA GLN A 361 -68.89 24.28 12.71
C GLN A 361 -69.05 25.48 11.78
N CYS A 362 -69.99 25.39 10.83
CA CYS A 362 -71.05 26.39 10.57
C CYS A 362 -71.60 26.20 9.13
N SER A 363 -72.72 25.50 8.97
CA SER A 363 -73.83 25.99 8.15
C SER A 363 -75.05 25.06 8.16
N SER A 364 -76.17 25.69 8.49
CA SER A 364 -77.51 25.49 7.92
C SER A 364 -78.12 24.09 7.94
N GLN A 365 -79.02 23.93 8.90
CA GLN A 365 -80.28 23.22 8.76
C GLN A 365 -81.00 23.62 7.46
N MET A 366 -81.50 22.63 6.72
CA MET A 366 -82.83 22.67 6.11
C MET A 366 -83.24 21.25 5.70
N GLU A 367 -84.39 20.82 6.25
CA GLU A 367 -85.42 19.94 5.65
C GLU A 367 -85.03 18.53 5.16
N GLU A 368 -85.86 17.49 5.18
CA GLU A 368 -87.10 17.08 5.86
C GLU A 368 -87.34 15.65 5.30
N THR A 369 -88.08 14.81 6.02
CA THR A 369 -88.81 13.63 5.49
C THR A 369 -88.04 12.47 4.83
N SER A 370 -87.92 11.34 5.53
CA SER A 370 -88.85 10.19 5.45
C SER A 370 -88.20 8.87 5.87
#